data_AF-M5PRK3-F1
#
_entry.id   AF-M5PRK3-F1
#
_cell.length_a   1.000
_cell.length_b   1.000
_cell.length_c   1.000
_cell.angle_alpha   90.00
_cell.angle_beta   90.00
_cell.angle_gamma   90.00
#
_symmetry.space_group_name_H-M   'P 1'
#
loop_
_entity.id
_entity.type
_entity.pdbx_description
1 polymer ?
#
loop_
_entity_poly.entity_id
_entity_poly.type
_entity_poly.pdbx_seq_one_letter_code
_entity_poly.pdbx_strand_id
1 'polypeptide(L)'
;MADKLTLGQGIGKRTGSVRNVTTTDWPIRPAEVWVRLGAVPMLLAAVWSHARLGWLPSLGLIMAVVGMALALPRLQPAVRQPTSWAARVCLAERLWFGSGRAKLPLDNQPALRFLFSFSMTTLVGAILTSALNLLDSTILLAATSLSARLIFQSLLAGSLRR
;
A
#
# COMPACT_ATOMS: atom_id res chain seq x y z
N MET A 1 54.22 16.91 15.68
CA MET A 1 54.19 15.50 16.09
C MET A 1 52.92 14.88 15.53
N ALA A 2 53.09 13.83 14.71
CA ALA A 2 52.16 12.78 14.23
C ALA A 2 50.65 13.09 14.17
N ASP A 3 49.94 13.12 13.04
CA ASP A 3 49.76 12.14 11.94
C ASP A 3 48.61 11.11 12.18
N LYS A 4 47.72 11.04 11.17
CA LYS A 4 46.62 10.06 10.84
C LYS A 4 45.45 9.94 11.83
N LEU A 5 44.18 10.08 11.39
CA LEU A 5 43.49 9.13 10.51
C LEU A 5 42.51 9.82 9.54
N THR A 6 42.90 9.90 8.28
CA THR A 6 41.96 9.87 7.15
C THR A 6 41.30 8.50 7.09
N LEU A 7 40.09 8.38 7.64
CA LEU A 7 39.22 7.21 7.45
C LEU A 7 38.04 7.61 6.56
N GLY A 8 38.07 7.13 5.32
CA GLY A 8 36.85 6.79 4.60
C GLY A 8 36.09 7.95 3.96
N GLN A 9 36.81 8.81 3.22
CA GLN A 9 36.23 9.57 2.12
C GLN A 9 35.79 8.55 1.03
N GLY A 10 34.64 7.91 1.19
CA GLY A 10 34.20 6.86 0.26
C GLY A 10 32.74 6.39 0.37
N ILE A 11 32.11 6.38 1.55
CA ILE A 11 30.74 5.82 1.70
C ILE A 11 29.95 6.61 2.76
N GLY A 12 29.66 7.89 2.52
CA GLY A 12 29.08 8.74 3.56
C GLY A 12 28.24 9.95 3.15
N LYS A 13 27.81 10.07 1.88
CA LYS A 13 27.09 11.28 1.41
C LYS A 13 25.89 11.03 0.50
N ARG A 14 25.22 9.87 0.57
CA ARG A 14 23.99 9.61 -0.21
C ARG A 14 22.82 8.99 0.56
N THR A 15 22.89 8.92 1.88
CA THR A 15 21.72 8.66 2.71
C THR A 15 21.20 10.01 3.20
N GLY A 16 20.48 10.70 2.31
CA GLY A 16 19.55 11.73 2.79
C GLY A 16 18.65 11.05 3.80
N SER A 17 18.80 11.42 5.06
CA SER A 17 17.96 10.91 6.14
C SER A 17 16.51 10.98 5.68
N VAL A 18 15.78 9.86 5.67
CA VAL A 18 14.34 9.79 5.35
C VAL A 18 13.54 10.79 6.22
N ARG A 19 14.14 11.23 7.33
CA ARG A 19 13.67 12.27 8.24
C ARG A 19 13.56 13.67 7.59
N ASN A 20 14.26 13.94 6.48
CA ASN A 20 14.27 15.24 5.79
C ASN A 20 13.42 15.28 4.51
N VAL A 21 12.71 14.20 4.16
CA VAL A 21 11.77 14.31 3.05
C VAL A 21 10.59 15.16 3.55
N THR A 22 10.41 16.34 2.96
CA THR A 22 9.38 17.29 3.38
C THR A 22 8.02 16.86 2.85
N THR A 23 6.98 16.85 3.70
CA THR A 23 5.61 16.43 3.33
C THR A 23 4.94 17.31 2.28
N THR A 24 5.58 18.41 1.87
CA THR A 24 5.20 19.26 0.75
C THR A 24 5.33 18.56 -0.60
N ASP A 25 6.32 17.68 -0.77
CA ASP A 25 6.52 16.96 -2.05
C ASP A 25 5.60 15.73 -2.17
N TRP A 26 5.17 15.17 -1.03
CA TRP A 26 4.29 14.00 -0.95
C TRP A 26 3.39 14.12 0.29
N PRO A 27 2.14 14.60 0.15
CA PRO A 27 1.25 14.77 1.30
C PRO A 27 0.87 13.42 1.92
N ILE A 28 1.29 13.15 3.16
CA ILE A 28 1.01 11.88 3.85
C ILE A 28 -0.42 11.88 4.36
N ARG A 29 -1.21 10.90 3.95
CA ARG A 29 -2.60 10.78 4.38
C ARG A 29 -2.84 9.37 4.93
N PRO A 30 -2.79 9.18 6.27
CA PRO A 30 -2.89 7.85 6.87
C PRO A 30 -4.21 7.14 6.56
N ALA A 31 -5.31 7.88 6.34
CA ALA A 31 -6.56 7.26 5.93
C ALA A 31 -6.54 6.67 4.52
N GLU A 32 -5.60 7.03 3.64
CA GLU A 32 -5.45 6.34 2.35
C GLU A 32 -5.29 4.82 2.56
N VAL A 33 -4.57 4.41 3.61
CA VAL A 33 -4.34 3.00 3.94
C VAL A 33 -5.65 2.33 4.36
N TRP A 34 -6.39 2.94 5.27
CA TRP A 34 -7.65 2.40 5.79
C TRP A 34 -8.74 2.35 4.72
N VAL A 35 -8.86 3.40 3.92
CA VAL A 35 -9.84 3.47 2.83
C VAL A 35 -9.53 2.41 1.77
N ARG A 36 -8.27 2.20 1.41
CA ARG A 36 -7.89 1.13 0.47
C ARG A 36 -8.14 -0.27 1.04
N LEU A 37 -7.88 -0.48 2.33
CA LEU A 37 -8.18 -1.74 3.02
C LEU A 37 -9.68 -2.03 3.05
N GLY A 38 -10.51 -1.02 3.34
CA GLY A 38 -11.97 -1.15 3.33
C GLY A 38 -12.59 -1.21 1.94
N ALA A 39 -11.93 -0.63 0.92
CA ALA A 39 -12.42 -0.64 -0.45
C ALA A 39 -12.46 -2.05 -1.06
N VAL A 40 -11.50 -2.93 -0.71
CA VAL A 40 -11.46 -4.31 -1.23
C VAL A 40 -12.72 -5.12 -0.88
N PRO A 41 -13.13 -5.28 0.39
CA PRO A 41 -14.35 -6.02 0.72
C PRO A 41 -15.60 -5.33 0.18
N MET A 42 -15.65 -3.99 0.16
CA MET A 42 -16.77 -3.26 -0.47
C MET A 42 -16.87 -3.52 -1.96
N LEU A 43 -15.74 -3.59 -2.67
CA LEU A 43 -15.70 -3.84 -4.11
C LEU A 43 -16.14 -5.28 -4.42
N LEU A 44 -15.73 -6.25 -3.61
CA LEU A 44 -16.22 -7.63 -3.74
C LEU A 44 -17.72 -7.73 -3.47
N ALA A 45 -18.24 -7.05 -2.46
CA ALA A 45 -19.68 -6.98 -2.20
C ALA A 45 -20.44 -6.34 -3.37
N ALA A 46 -19.88 -5.29 -3.98
CA ALA A 46 -20.44 -4.64 -5.16
C ALA A 46 -20.47 -5.56 -6.38
N VAL A 47 -19.39 -6.32 -6.63
CA VAL A 47 -19.33 -7.32 -7.70
C VAL A 47 -20.34 -8.44 -7.42
N TRP A 48 -20.38 -8.97 -6.21
CA TRP A 48 -21.31 -10.04 -5.85
C TRP A 48 -22.79 -9.61 -5.95
N SER A 49 -23.08 -8.31 -5.79
CA SER A 49 -24.41 -7.74 -5.98
C SER A 49 -25.01 -8.01 -7.37
N HIS A 50 -24.17 -8.29 -8.39
CA HIS A 50 -24.65 -8.66 -9.72
C HIS A 50 -25.54 -9.91 -9.71
N ALA A 51 -25.32 -10.84 -8.77
CA ALA A 51 -26.09 -12.08 -8.65
C ALA A 51 -27.58 -11.84 -8.36
N ARG A 52 -27.92 -10.71 -7.72
CA ARG A 52 -29.30 -10.34 -7.36
C ARG A 52 -29.85 -9.19 -8.20
N LEU A 53 -29.04 -8.17 -8.46
CA LEU A 53 -29.47 -6.93 -9.11
C LEU A 53 -29.18 -6.90 -10.62
N GLY A 54 -28.36 -7.82 -11.12
CA GLY A 54 -27.86 -7.80 -12.49
C GLY A 54 -26.60 -6.91 -12.66
N TRP A 55 -26.01 -6.97 -13.85
CA TRP A 55 -24.71 -6.36 -14.14
C TRP A 55 -24.71 -4.82 -14.15
N LEU A 56 -25.76 -4.20 -14.69
CA LEU A 56 -25.87 -2.73 -14.75
C LEU A 56 -25.76 -2.04 -13.38
N PRO A 57 -26.60 -2.39 -12.38
CA PRO A 57 -26.52 -1.77 -11.06
C PRO A 57 -25.24 -2.15 -10.30
N SER A 58 -24.72 -3.36 -10.50
CA SER A 58 -23.43 -3.76 -9.92
C SER A 58 -22.28 -2.88 -10.42
N LEU A 59 -22.25 -2.54 -11.72
CA LEU A 59 -21.24 -1.64 -12.27
C LEU A 59 -21.31 -0.24 -11.67
N GLY A 60 -22.53 0.26 -11.41
CA GLY A 60 -22.74 1.51 -10.68
C GLY A 60 -22.17 1.48 -9.25
N LEU A 61 -22.38 0.38 -8.52
CA LEU A 61 -21.82 0.19 -7.19
C LEU A 61 -20.28 0.10 -7.21
N ILE A 62 -19.70 -0.61 -8.18
CA ILE A 62 -18.24 -0.69 -8.35
C ILE A 62 -17.67 0.71 -8.56
N MET A 63 -18.26 1.50 -9.46
CA MET A 63 -17.84 2.87 -9.72
C MET A 63 -17.98 3.77 -8.49
N ALA A 64 -19.06 3.60 -7.72
CA ALA A 64 -19.25 4.33 -6.46
C ALA A 64 -18.16 3.99 -5.43
N VAL A 65 -17.81 2.71 -5.27
CA VAL A 65 -16.75 2.28 -4.34
C VAL A 65 -15.38 2.81 -4.78
N VAL A 66 -15.05 2.72 -6.07
CA VAL A 66 -13.80 3.27 -6.61
C VAL A 66 -13.76 4.79 -6.44
N GLY A 67 -14.85 5.48 -6.75
CA GLY A 67 -14.98 6.93 -6.56
C GLY A 67 -14.80 7.33 -5.09
N MET A 68 -15.46 6.63 -4.17
CA MET A 68 -15.29 6.82 -2.73
C MET A 68 -13.83 6.60 -2.30
N ALA A 69 -13.21 5.52 -2.77
CA ALA A 69 -11.83 5.18 -2.41
C ALA A 69 -10.81 6.22 -2.90
N LEU A 70 -11.09 6.90 -4.02
CA LEU A 70 -10.25 7.96 -4.57
C LEU A 70 -10.54 9.33 -3.96
N ALA A 71 -11.80 9.63 -3.62
CA ALA A 71 -12.23 10.92 -3.11
C ALA A 71 -12.00 11.07 -1.60
N LEU A 72 -12.37 10.05 -0.82
CA LEU A 72 -12.38 10.11 0.64
C LEU A 72 -11.02 10.44 1.26
N PRO A 73 -9.90 9.85 0.77
CA PRO A 73 -8.60 10.21 1.32
C PRO A 73 -8.16 11.62 0.93
N ARG A 74 -8.64 12.18 -0.18
CA ARG A 74 -8.27 13.54 -0.61
C ARG A 74 -8.85 14.63 0.27
N LEU A 75 -9.95 14.34 0.95
CA LEU A 75 -10.63 15.25 1.87
C LEU A 75 -9.93 15.35 3.23
N GLN A 76 -9.03 14.43 3.55
CA GLN A 76 -8.40 14.41 4.86
C GLN A 76 -7.08 15.21 4.91
N PRO A 77 -6.81 15.89 6.04
CA PRO A 77 -5.62 16.70 6.20
C PRO A 77 -4.36 15.82 6.14
N ALA A 78 -3.33 16.33 5.45
CA ALA A 78 -2.04 15.68 5.40
C ALA A 78 -1.31 15.82 6.74
N VAL A 79 -0.71 14.73 7.22
CA VAL A 79 0.04 14.73 8.48
C VAL A 79 1.51 15.05 8.20
N ARG A 80 2.11 15.95 9.00
CA ARG A 80 3.51 16.39 8.85
C ARG A 80 4.54 15.35 9.33
N GLN A 81 4.16 14.45 10.22
CA GLN A 81 5.07 13.44 10.79
C GLN A 81 4.45 12.03 10.75
N PRO A 82 5.19 11.00 10.28
CA PRO A 82 4.71 9.62 10.22
C PRO A 82 4.82 8.92 11.60
N THR A 83 4.07 9.42 12.58
CA THR A 83 4.05 8.84 13.94
C THR A 83 3.21 7.57 14.01
N SER A 84 2.08 7.52 13.30
CA SER A 84 1.18 6.37 13.25
C SER A 84 1.65 5.29 12.27
N TRP A 85 1.25 4.04 12.51
CA TRP A 85 1.53 2.91 11.62
C TRP A 85 1.10 3.21 10.17
N ALA A 86 -0.13 3.70 9.99
CA ALA A 86 -0.68 4.01 8.67
C ALA A 86 0.09 5.12 7.93
N ALA A 87 0.58 6.14 8.66
CA ALA A 87 1.40 7.19 8.06
C ALA A 87 2.77 6.67 7.60
N ARG A 88 3.36 5.72 8.34
CA ARG A 88 4.61 5.03 7.96
C ARG A 88 4.41 4.16 6.73
N VAL A 89 3.31 3.39 6.67
CA VAL A 89 2.95 2.61 5.48
C VAL A 89 2.83 3.50 4.25
N CYS A 90 2.09 4.61 4.35
CA CYS A 90 1.89 5.54 3.24
C CYS A 90 3.22 6.12 2.73
N LEU A 91 4.11 6.52 3.65
CA LEU A 91 5.46 7.00 3.30
C LEU A 91 6.29 5.90 2.63
N ALA A 92 6.32 4.70 3.21
CA ALA A 92 7.09 3.57 2.69
C ALA A 92 6.59 3.12 1.31
N GLU A 93 5.28 3.05 1.08
CA GLU A 93 4.69 2.74 -0.24
C GLU A 93 5.12 3.78 -1.28
N ARG A 94 5.09 5.07 -0.95
CA ARG A 94 5.51 6.13 -1.88
C ARG A 94 7.00 6.10 -2.19
N LEU A 95 7.84 5.80 -1.19
CA LEU A 95 9.27 5.60 -1.41
C LEU A 95 9.55 4.33 -2.23
N TRP A 96 8.70 3.30 -2.11
CA TRP A 96 8.82 2.07 -2.88
C TRP A 96 8.46 2.24 -4.37
N PHE A 97 7.38 2.98 -4.65
CA PHE A 97 6.91 3.24 -6.02
C PHE A 97 7.50 4.49 -6.67
N GLY A 98 8.07 5.41 -5.89
CA GLY A 98 8.63 6.66 -6.39
C GLY A 98 9.93 6.45 -7.15
N SER A 99 10.07 7.12 -8.30
CA SER A 99 11.29 7.09 -9.13
C SER A 99 12.48 7.88 -8.53
N GLY A 100 12.43 8.23 -7.24
CA GLY A 100 13.35 9.15 -6.57
C GLY A 100 14.53 8.48 -5.84
N ARG A 101 15.52 9.31 -5.47
CA ARG A 101 16.85 8.94 -4.92
C ARG A 101 16.84 8.17 -3.58
N ALA A 102 15.70 8.05 -2.90
CA ALA A 102 15.57 7.38 -1.62
C ALA A 102 15.00 5.97 -1.80
N LYS A 103 15.88 5.00 -2.10
CA LYS A 103 15.53 3.57 -2.03
C LYS A 103 15.42 3.17 -0.58
N LEU A 104 14.34 2.47 -0.20
CA LEU A 104 14.28 1.86 1.12
C LEU A 104 15.46 0.87 1.28
N PRO A 105 16.23 0.93 2.38
CA PRO A 105 17.27 -0.04 2.69
C PRO A 105 16.64 -1.34 3.20
N LEU A 106 15.94 -2.03 2.30
CA LEU A 106 15.32 -3.33 2.55
C LEU A 106 16.23 -4.41 1.98
N ASP A 107 16.83 -5.23 2.86
CA ASP A 107 17.53 -6.46 2.46
C ASP A 107 16.61 -7.41 1.70
N ASN A 108 15.31 -7.39 1.99
CA ASN A 108 14.32 -8.33 1.46
C ASN A 108 13.44 -7.74 0.36
N GLN A 109 14.01 -6.95 -0.56
CA GLN A 109 13.32 -6.49 -1.77
C GLN A 109 12.60 -7.59 -2.57
N PRO A 110 13.17 -8.80 -2.81
CA PRO A 110 12.47 -9.84 -3.56
C PRO A 110 11.22 -10.35 -2.84
N ALA A 111 11.26 -10.49 -1.51
CA ALA A 111 10.11 -10.93 -0.73
C ALA A 111 8.94 -9.93 -0.80
N LEU A 112 9.24 -8.63 -0.76
CA LEU A 112 8.22 -7.58 -0.90
C LEU A 112 7.58 -7.55 -2.28
N ARG A 113 8.38 -7.73 -3.35
CA ARG A 113 7.83 -7.85 -4.71
C ARG A 113 6.94 -9.08 -4.84
N PHE A 114 7.37 -10.21 -4.27
CA PHE A 114 6.57 -11.42 -4.27
C PHE A 114 5.23 -11.22 -3.55
N LEU A 115 5.24 -10.67 -2.34
CA LEU A 115 4.03 -10.39 -1.56
C LEU A 115 3.08 -9.44 -2.29
N PHE A 116 3.61 -8.39 -2.91
CA PHE A 116 2.81 -7.45 -3.69
C PHE A 116 2.16 -8.14 -4.90
N SER A 117 2.96 -8.83 -5.71
CA SER A 117 2.44 -9.56 -6.88
C SER A 117 1.42 -10.63 -6.47
N PHE A 118 1.72 -11.38 -5.42
CA PHE A 118 0.82 -12.41 -4.90
C PHE A 118 -0.52 -11.84 -4.42
N SER A 119 -0.49 -10.71 -3.70
CA SER A 119 -1.71 -10.00 -3.28
C SER A 119 -2.54 -9.50 -4.48
N MET A 120 -1.89 -8.99 -5.53
CA MET A 120 -2.59 -8.53 -6.73
C MET A 120 -3.20 -9.70 -7.51
N THR A 121 -2.46 -10.80 -7.70
CA THR A 121 -2.96 -11.99 -8.41
C THR A 121 -4.16 -12.59 -7.70
N THR A 122 -4.10 -12.71 -6.37
CA THR A 122 -5.21 -13.23 -5.56
C THR A 122 -6.41 -12.28 -5.54
N LEU A 123 -6.20 -10.96 -5.59
CA LEU A 123 -7.29 -9.99 -5.72
C LEU A 123 -8.03 -10.13 -7.05
N VAL A 124 -7.30 -10.25 -8.16
CA VAL A 124 -7.89 -10.47 -9.48
C VAL A 124 -8.67 -11.79 -9.51
N GLY A 125 -8.09 -12.85 -8.91
CA GLY A 125 -8.78 -14.11 -8.72
C GLY A 125 -10.09 -13.96 -7.95
N ALA A 126 -10.08 -13.22 -6.83
CA ALA A 126 -11.28 -12.99 -6.02
C ALA A 126 -12.39 -12.25 -6.80
N ILE A 127 -12.01 -11.25 -7.60
CA ILE A 127 -12.97 -10.53 -8.46
C ILE A 127 -13.57 -11.48 -9.51
N LEU A 128 -12.73 -12.31 -10.14
CA LEU A 128 -13.18 -13.27 -11.15
C LEU A 128 -14.11 -14.33 -10.55
N THR A 129 -13.76 -14.92 -9.41
CA THR A 129 -14.62 -15.90 -8.73
C THR A 129 -15.91 -15.26 -8.22
N SER A 130 -15.87 -13.99 -7.82
CA SER A 130 -17.05 -13.23 -7.43
C SER A 130 -18.01 -13.00 -8.60
N ALA A 131 -17.47 -12.78 -9.82
CA ALA A 131 -18.26 -12.70 -11.05
C ALA A 131 -18.86 -14.05 -11.45
N LEU A 132 -18.21 -15.16 -11.09
CA LEU A 132 -18.68 -16.52 -11.34
C LEU A 132 -19.60 -17.08 -10.23
N ASN A 133 -19.95 -16.27 -9.22
CA ASN A 133 -20.76 -16.66 -8.07
C ASN A 133 -20.20 -17.83 -7.23
N LEU A 134 -18.88 -18.03 -7.26
CA LEU A 134 -18.17 -19.01 -6.43
C LEU A 134 -17.82 -18.38 -5.08
N LEU A 135 -18.79 -18.37 -4.15
CA LEU A 135 -18.66 -17.69 -2.86
C LEU A 135 -17.44 -18.19 -2.05
N ASP A 136 -17.27 -19.50 -1.94
CA ASP A 136 -16.22 -20.11 -1.12
C ASP A 136 -14.82 -19.71 -1.60
N SER A 137 -14.58 -19.79 -2.91
CA SER A 137 -13.31 -19.38 -3.53
C SER A 137 -13.09 -17.88 -3.42
N THR A 138 -14.15 -17.08 -3.52
CA THR A 138 -14.08 -15.62 -3.39
C THR A 138 -13.63 -15.21 -2.01
N ILE A 139 -14.21 -15.81 -0.96
CA ILE A 139 -13.84 -15.52 0.44
C ILE A 139 -12.38 -15.91 0.69
N LEU A 140 -11.95 -17.09 0.24
CA LEU A 140 -10.57 -17.58 0.42
C LEU A 140 -9.55 -16.69 -0.30
N LEU A 141 -9.82 -16.30 -1.55
CA LEU A 141 -8.93 -15.44 -2.33
C LEU A 141 -8.90 -14.02 -1.78
N ALA A 142 -10.04 -13.49 -1.34
CA ALA A 142 -10.12 -12.18 -0.69
C ALA A 142 -9.34 -12.15 0.63
N ALA A 143 -9.52 -13.16 1.48
CA ALA A 143 -8.81 -13.28 2.74
C ALA A 143 -7.29 -13.42 2.53
N THR A 144 -6.89 -14.24 1.54
CA THR A 144 -5.48 -14.39 1.16
C THR A 144 -4.89 -13.07 0.65
N SER A 145 -5.61 -12.36 -0.22
CA SER A 145 -5.16 -11.09 -0.79
C SER A 145 -4.98 -10.02 0.29
N LEU A 146 -5.95 -9.89 1.21
CA LEU A 146 -5.88 -8.96 2.34
C LEU A 146 -4.75 -9.31 3.30
N SER A 147 -4.58 -10.60 3.62
CA SER A 147 -3.50 -11.07 4.50
C SER A 147 -2.12 -10.78 3.91
N ALA A 148 -1.92 -11.11 2.62
CA ALA A 148 -0.68 -10.80 1.92
C ALA A 148 -0.38 -9.30 1.89
N ARG A 149 -1.41 -8.47 1.70
CA ARG A 149 -1.30 -7.01 1.71
C ARG A 149 -0.95 -6.47 3.10
N LEU A 150 -1.56 -6.99 4.16
CA LEU A 150 -1.27 -6.59 5.54
C LEU A 150 0.16 -6.97 5.95
N ILE A 151 0.64 -8.14 5.54
CA ILE A 151 2.03 -8.58 5.76
C ILE A 151 3.00 -7.68 5.00
N PHE A 152 2.70 -7.34 3.74
CA PHE A 152 3.50 -6.40 2.97
C PHE A 152 3.59 -5.03 3.66
N GLN A 153 2.45 -4.49 4.11
CA GLN A 153 2.39 -3.19 4.77
C GLN A 153 3.08 -3.20 6.15
N SER A 154 2.99 -4.29 6.91
CA SER A 154 3.68 -4.42 8.20
C SER A 154 5.20 -4.44 8.04
N LEU A 155 5.71 -5.14 7.03
CA LEU A 155 7.14 -5.15 6.68
C LEU A 155 7.63 -3.76 6.26
N LEU A 156 6.86 -3.07 5.42
CA LEU A 156 7.16 -1.69 5.02
C LEU A 156 7.21 -0.74 6.23
N ALA A 157 6.19 -0.78 7.11
CA ALA A 157 6.15 0.06 8.30
C ALA A 157 7.31 -0.23 9.27
N GLY A 158 7.71 -1.50 9.38
CA GLY A 158 8.85 -1.93 10.21
C GLY A 158 10.19 -1.39 9.73
N SER A 159 10.37 -1.24 8.42
CA SER A 159 11.61 -0.71 7.84
C SER A 159 11.92 0.74 8.24
N LEU A 160 10.88 1.53 8.56
CA LEU A 160 11.00 2.94 8.95
C LEU A 160 11.16 3.15 10.48
N ARG A 161 11.22 2.07 11.27
CA ARG A 161 11.34 2.14 12.74
C ARG A 161 12.79 2.27 13.24
N ARG A 162 13.78 2.06 12.37
CA ARG A 162 15.21 2.00 12.71
C ARG A 162 15.90 3.35 12.54
#